data_AF-A0A0D2KE75-F1
#
_entry.id   AF-A0A0D2KE75-F1
#
_cell.length_a   1.000
_cell.length_b   1.000
_cell.length_c   1.000
_cell.angle_alpha   90.00
_cell.angle_beta   90.00
_cell.angle_gamma   90.00
#
_symmetry.space_group_name_H-M   'P 1'
#
loop_
_entity.id
_entity.type
_entity.pdbx_description
1 polymer ?
#
loop_
_entity_poly.entity_id
_entity_poly.type
_entity_poly.pdbx_seq_one_letter_code
_entity_poly.pdbx_strand_id
1 'polypeptide(L)'
;SWADPNLNTSLLNAIWGDTDIKQGLYPSPGGKMTAVKSGGNKKTVWQWKLAVLIFKDHPSYREAFALTLNMRNQRTAAKMQSAWAEKIKNRLKRMATIARQHIETLGKTGEGIKHIEDVDLSRDNSFTNKWST
;
A
#
# COMPACT_ATOMS: atom_id res chain seq x y z
N SER A 1 10.73 -14.48 -1.18
CA SER A 1 10.58 -13.17 -0.51
C SER A 1 10.06 -12.15 -1.52
N TRP A 2 9.10 -11.27 -1.16
CA TRP A 2 8.64 -10.18 -2.03
C TRP A 2 9.57 -8.97 -1.90
N ALA A 3 10.80 -9.15 -2.36
CA ALA A 3 11.92 -8.25 -2.10
C ALA A 3 12.04 -7.10 -3.12
N ASP A 4 11.12 -6.97 -4.07
CA ASP A 4 11.14 -5.88 -5.04
C ASP A 4 11.00 -4.52 -4.31
N PRO A 5 12.03 -3.64 -4.41
CA PRO A 5 12.00 -2.33 -3.77
C PRO A 5 10.93 -1.40 -4.35
N ASN A 6 10.58 -1.58 -5.64
CA ASN A 6 9.62 -0.72 -6.34
C ASN A 6 8.16 -1.10 -6.03
N LEU A 7 7.93 -2.28 -5.45
CA LEU A 7 6.59 -2.78 -5.18
C LEU A 7 5.77 -1.86 -4.27
N ASN A 8 6.41 -1.18 -3.31
CA ASN A 8 5.71 -0.22 -2.44
C ASN A 8 5.19 0.97 -3.24
N THR A 9 6.01 1.50 -4.13
CA THR A 9 5.66 2.62 -5.01
C THR A 9 4.56 2.21 -5.99
N SER A 10 4.68 1.03 -6.61
CA SER A 10 3.64 0.49 -7.50
C SER A 10 2.31 0.33 -6.78
N LEU A 11 2.31 -0.17 -5.54
CA LEU A 11 1.10 -0.31 -4.73
C LEU A 11 0.44 1.04 -4.43
N LEU A 12 1.23 2.05 -4.07
CA LEU A 12 0.71 3.39 -3.82
C LEU A 12 0.13 3.98 -5.11
N ASN A 13 0.88 3.94 -6.21
CA ASN A 13 0.42 4.47 -7.50
C ASN A 13 -0.87 3.81 -7.96
N ALA A 14 -0.98 2.48 -7.81
CA ALA A 14 -2.19 1.73 -8.13
C ALA A 14 -3.40 2.15 -7.27
N ILE A 15 -3.20 2.37 -5.96
CA ILE A 15 -4.26 2.84 -5.06
C ILE A 15 -4.66 4.29 -5.39
N TRP A 16 -3.70 5.16 -5.72
CA TRP A 16 -3.99 6.56 -6.02
C TRP A 16 -4.60 6.77 -7.41
N GLY A 17 -4.20 5.95 -8.39
CA GLY A 17 -4.67 6.02 -9.78
C GLY A 17 -6.05 5.38 -10.01
N ASP A 18 -6.51 4.50 -9.13
CA ASP A 18 -7.82 3.85 -9.24
C ASP A 18 -8.73 4.27 -8.07
N THR A 19 -9.70 5.15 -8.37
CA THR A 19 -10.64 5.69 -7.38
C THR A 19 -11.51 4.63 -6.73
N ASP A 20 -11.85 3.56 -7.44
CA ASP A 20 -12.68 2.47 -6.91
C ASP A 20 -11.88 1.61 -5.95
N ILE A 21 -10.63 1.28 -6.29
CA ILE A 21 -9.71 0.58 -5.38
C ILE A 21 -9.43 1.42 -4.14
N LYS A 22 -9.20 2.73 -4.31
CA LYS A 22 -9.01 3.67 -3.19
C LYS A 22 -10.19 3.63 -2.24
N GLN A 23 -11.40 3.86 -2.76
CA GLN A 23 -12.62 3.90 -1.96
C GLN A 23 -12.95 2.52 -1.35
N GLY A 24 -12.65 1.44 -2.05
CA GLY A 24 -12.87 0.07 -1.58
C GLY A 24 -11.91 -0.37 -0.47
N LEU A 25 -10.66 0.09 -0.49
CA LEU A 25 -9.66 -0.23 0.54
C LEU A 25 -9.71 0.74 1.74
N TYR A 26 -9.96 2.02 1.46
CA TYR A 26 -9.94 3.15 2.39
C TYR A 26 -11.18 4.04 2.18
N PRO A 27 -12.36 3.55 2.59
CA PRO A 27 -13.59 4.33 2.44
C PRO A 27 -13.53 5.61 3.28
N SER A 28 -14.02 6.72 2.72
CA SER A 28 -14.13 7.99 3.43
C SER A 28 -15.08 7.87 4.64
N PRO A 29 -14.79 8.55 5.77
CA PRO A 29 -15.68 8.59 6.93
C PRO A 29 -17.09 9.10 6.54
N GLY A 30 -18.14 8.35 6.86
CA GLY A 30 -19.52 8.69 6.47
C GLY A 30 -19.84 8.53 4.98
N GLY A 31 -18.86 8.20 4.15
CA GLY A 31 -19.05 7.89 2.75
C GLY A 31 -19.83 6.59 2.63
N LYS A 32 -21.10 6.69 2.25
CA LYS A 32 -21.85 5.54 1.73
C LYS A 32 -20.99 4.98 0.60
N MET A 33 -20.34 3.82 0.81
CA MET A 33 -19.98 2.96 -0.32
C MET A 33 -21.28 2.87 -1.12
N THR A 34 -21.31 3.45 -2.32
CA THR A 34 -22.53 3.49 -3.11
C THR A 34 -22.92 2.04 -3.35
N ALA A 35 -23.86 1.57 -2.52
CA ALA A 35 -24.35 0.20 -2.49
C ALA A 35 -24.93 -0.22 -3.86
N VAL A 36 -25.13 0.76 -4.73
CA VAL A 36 -25.64 0.64 -6.09
C VAL A 36 -24.63 0.04 -7.08
N LYS A 37 -23.30 0.15 -6.86
CA LYS A 37 -22.28 -0.46 -7.77
C LYS A 37 -21.35 -1.49 -7.12
N SER A 38 -21.26 -1.53 -5.79
CA SER A 38 -20.49 -2.55 -5.07
C SER A 38 -21.30 -3.08 -3.90
N GLY A 39 -22.19 -4.03 -4.14
CA GLY A 39 -23.02 -4.65 -3.11
C GLY A 39 -22.19 -5.32 -2.01
N GLY A 40 -21.81 -4.57 -0.97
CA GLY A 40 -21.16 -5.10 0.24
C GLY A 40 -19.87 -5.90 -0.01
N ASN A 41 -19.12 -5.59 -1.08
CA ASN A 41 -17.92 -6.35 -1.39
C ASN A 41 -16.91 -6.27 -0.24
N LYS A 42 -16.55 -7.44 0.31
CA LYS A 42 -15.58 -7.57 1.40
C LYS A 42 -14.25 -6.92 0.99
N LYS A 43 -13.53 -6.36 1.96
CA LYS A 43 -12.20 -5.75 1.74
C LYS A 43 -11.23 -6.68 0.99
N THR A 44 -11.39 -7.99 1.13
CA THR A 44 -10.64 -9.02 0.40
C THR A 44 -10.80 -8.96 -1.12
N VAL A 45 -11.97 -8.55 -1.63
CA VAL A 45 -12.22 -8.37 -3.07
C VAL A 45 -11.38 -7.22 -3.61
N TRP A 46 -11.31 -6.10 -2.90
CA TRP A 46 -10.48 -4.95 -3.29
C TRP A 46 -8.99 -5.25 -3.20
N GLN A 47 -8.58 -6.02 -2.19
CA GLN A 47 -7.21 -6.52 -2.07
C GLN A 47 -6.85 -7.45 -3.23
N TRP A 48 -7.78 -8.30 -3.67
CA TRP A 48 -7.60 -9.12 -4.87
C TRP A 48 -7.53 -8.29 -6.15
N LYS A 49 -8.42 -7.29 -6.34
CA LYS A 49 -8.35 -6.38 -7.49
C LYS A 49 -7.00 -5.66 -7.58
N LEU A 50 -6.49 -5.18 -6.44
CA LEU A 50 -5.16 -4.59 -6.37
C LEU A 50 -4.07 -5.61 -6.69
N ALA A 51 -4.18 -6.87 -6.22
CA ALA A 51 -3.24 -7.93 -6.59
C ALA A 51 -3.22 -8.18 -8.10
N VAL A 52 -4.37 -8.20 -8.77
CA VAL A 52 -4.46 -8.35 -10.23
C VAL A 52 -3.75 -7.19 -10.94
N LEU A 53 -4.03 -5.95 -10.53
CA LEU A 53 -3.44 -4.75 -11.14
C LEU A 53 -1.91 -4.73 -11.03
N ILE A 54 -1.38 -5.20 -9.91
CA ILE A 54 0.06 -5.19 -9.64
C ILE A 54 0.78 -6.39 -10.27
N PHE A 55 0.20 -7.60 -10.17
CA PHE A 55 0.93 -8.84 -10.43
C PHE A 55 0.67 -9.47 -11.78
N LYS A 56 -0.42 -9.11 -12.47
CA LYS A 56 -0.73 -9.67 -13.79
C LYS A 56 0.42 -9.48 -14.77
N ASP A 57 1.02 -8.29 -14.79
CA ASP A 57 2.07 -7.91 -15.74
C ASP A 57 3.44 -7.68 -15.05
N HIS A 58 3.60 -8.13 -13.80
CA HIS A 58 4.82 -7.89 -13.02
C HIS A 58 5.99 -8.73 -13.54
N PRO A 59 7.18 -8.15 -13.80
CA PRO A 59 8.33 -8.85 -14.37
C PRO A 59 8.67 -10.17 -13.67
N SER A 60 8.76 -10.14 -12.34
CA SER A 60 9.17 -11.30 -11.52
C SER A 60 8.03 -12.19 -11.02
N TYR A 61 6.78 -11.74 -11.07
CA TYR A 61 5.66 -12.42 -10.39
C TYR A 61 4.51 -12.79 -11.33
N ARG A 62 4.52 -12.33 -12.59
CA ARG A 62 3.48 -12.64 -13.59
C ARG A 62 3.23 -14.13 -13.73
N GLU A 63 4.28 -14.95 -13.78
CA GLU A 63 4.17 -16.39 -14.02
C GLU A 63 3.52 -17.08 -12.84
N ALA A 64 4.00 -16.78 -11.62
CA ALA A 64 3.40 -17.29 -10.39
C ALA A 64 1.95 -16.80 -10.20
N PHE A 65 1.63 -15.59 -10.64
CA PHE A 65 0.29 -15.03 -10.55
C PHE A 65 -0.65 -15.65 -11.60
N ALA A 66 -0.17 -15.90 -12.82
CA ALA A 66 -0.94 -16.52 -13.90
C ALA A 66 -1.47 -17.91 -13.53
N LEU A 67 -0.74 -18.66 -12.70
CA LEU A 67 -1.23 -19.94 -12.12
C LEU A 67 -2.54 -19.76 -11.34
N THR A 68 -2.73 -18.61 -10.70
CA THR A 68 -3.97 -18.29 -9.96
C THR A 68 -5.12 -17.96 -10.90
N LEU A 69 -4.84 -17.29 -12.01
CA LEU A 69 -5.85 -16.88 -13.01
C LEU A 69 -6.32 -18.05 -13.87
N ASN A 70 -5.41 -18.96 -14.22
CA ASN A 70 -5.65 -20.07 -15.15
C ASN A 70 -6.10 -21.37 -14.45
N MET A 71 -6.34 -21.32 -13.13
CA MET A 71 -6.66 -22.49 -12.33
C MET A 71 -8.07 -23.01 -12.66
N ARG A 72 -8.19 -24.24 -13.18
CA ARG A 72 -9.48 -24.87 -13.51
C ARG A 72 -10.32 -25.21 -12.28
N ASN A 73 -9.67 -25.63 -11.18
CA ASN A 73 -10.37 -25.97 -9.95
C ASN A 73 -10.74 -24.69 -9.19
N GLN A 74 -12.03 -24.38 -9.13
CA GLN A 74 -12.57 -23.17 -8.49
C GLN A 74 -12.24 -23.07 -7.00
N ARG A 75 -12.22 -24.19 -6.26
CA ARG A 75 -11.89 -24.19 -4.83
C ARG A 75 -10.41 -23.84 -4.61
N THR A 76 -9.53 -24.39 -5.44
CA THR A 76 -8.09 -24.07 -5.40
C THR A 76 -7.82 -22.64 -5.85
N ALA A 77 -8.52 -22.17 -6.89
CA ALA A 77 -8.45 -20.80 -7.36
C ALA A 77 -8.82 -19.80 -6.25
N ALA A 78 -9.96 -20.02 -5.56
CA ALA A 78 -10.40 -19.17 -4.46
C ALA A 78 -9.40 -19.12 -3.29
N LYS A 79 -8.75 -20.25 -2.97
CA LYS A 79 -7.69 -20.31 -1.96
C LYS A 79 -6.46 -19.50 -2.38
N MET A 80 -6.03 -19.64 -3.63
CA MET A 80 -4.89 -18.88 -4.16
C MET A 80 -5.19 -17.38 -4.23
N GLN A 81 -6.37 -16.99 -4.73
CA GLN A 81 -6.82 -15.59 -4.73
C GLN A 81 -6.78 -14.99 -3.31
N SER A 82 -7.29 -15.73 -2.33
CA SER A 82 -7.27 -15.32 -0.92
C SER A 82 -5.84 -15.18 -0.39
N ALA A 83 -4.94 -16.09 -0.77
CA ALA A 83 -3.52 -16.00 -0.39
C ALA A 83 -2.84 -14.76 -0.98
N TRP A 84 -3.14 -14.39 -2.23
CA TRP A 84 -2.62 -13.16 -2.86
C TRP A 84 -3.21 -11.90 -2.23
N ALA A 85 -4.51 -11.89 -1.95
CA ALA A 85 -5.17 -10.79 -1.23
C ALA A 85 -4.58 -10.58 0.17
N GLU A 86 -4.29 -11.66 0.91
CA GLU A 86 -3.68 -11.58 2.24
C GLU A 86 -2.24 -11.06 2.18
N LYS A 87 -1.48 -11.38 1.11
CA LYS A 87 -0.15 -10.79 0.88
C LYS A 87 -0.22 -9.28 0.68
N ILE A 88 -1.15 -8.79 -0.14
CA ILE A 88 -1.42 -7.35 -0.30
C ILE A 88 -1.74 -6.70 1.04
N LYS A 89 -2.70 -7.29 1.79
CA LYS A 89 -3.10 -6.81 3.11
C LYS A 89 -1.91 -6.68 4.07
N ASN A 90 -1.08 -7.72 4.17
CA ASN A 90 0.06 -7.74 5.07
C ASN A 90 1.13 -6.71 4.68
N ARG A 91 1.34 -6.50 3.38
CA ARG A 91 2.26 -5.46 2.87
C ARG A 91 1.76 -4.06 3.21
N LEU A 92 0.49 -3.76 2.92
CA LEU A 92 -0.13 -2.47 3.27
C LEU A 92 -0.12 -2.23 4.78
N LYS A 93 -0.38 -3.25 5.59
CA LYS A 93 -0.29 -3.17 7.06
C LYS A 93 1.13 -2.80 7.49
N ARG A 94 2.15 -3.47 6.95
CA ARG A 94 3.56 -3.17 7.26
C ARG A 94 3.94 -1.74 6.88
N MET A 95 3.54 -1.27 5.70
CA MET A 95 3.77 0.12 5.27
C MET A 95 3.12 1.12 6.22
N ALA A 96 1.86 0.89 6.61
CA ALA A 96 1.16 1.74 7.55
C ALA A 96 1.77 1.72 8.96
N THR A 97 2.27 0.56 9.42
CA THR A 97 2.99 0.46 10.70
C THR A 97 4.28 1.28 10.68
N ILE A 98 5.10 1.13 9.63
CA ILE A 98 6.34 1.90 9.49
C ILE A 98 6.05 3.40 9.44
N ALA A 99 5.05 3.82 8.66
CA ALA A 99 4.65 5.21 8.59
C ALA A 99 4.23 5.77 9.96
N ARG A 100 3.42 5.02 10.72
CA ARG A 100 3.02 5.43 12.09
C ARG A 100 4.21 5.53 13.04
N GLN A 101 5.14 4.57 12.98
CA GLN A 101 6.35 4.61 13.79
C GLN A 101 7.18 5.85 13.48
N HIS A 102 7.35 6.20 12.21
CA HIS A 102 8.03 7.43 11.83
C HIS A 102 7.28 8.68 12.27
N ILE A 103 5.95 8.73 12.14
CA ILE A 103 5.14 9.85 12.66
C ILE A 103 5.30 9.99 14.17
N GLU A 104 5.33 8.88 14.92
CA GLU A 104 5.54 8.90 16.36
C GLU A 104 6.96 9.35 16.72
N THR A 105 7.99 8.84 16.03
CA THR A 105 9.37 9.27 16.24
C THR A 105 9.54 10.75 15.90
N LEU A 106 9.06 11.19 14.73
CA LEU A 106 9.14 12.58 14.30
C LEU A 106 8.26 13.51 15.14
N GLY A 107 7.11 13.05 15.62
CA GLY A 107 6.27 13.78 16.56
C GLY A 107 6.97 13.97 17.91
N LYS A 108 7.62 12.92 18.42
CA LYS A 108 8.46 12.99 19.64
C LYS A 108 9.73 13.82 19.45
N THR A 109 10.34 13.80 18.27
CA THR A 109 11.54 14.61 17.94
C THR A 109 11.17 16.06 17.57
N GLY A 110 9.95 16.29 17.08
CA GLY A 110 9.41 17.60 16.69
C GLY A 110 8.60 18.28 17.77
N GLU A 111 8.26 17.59 18.87
CA GLU A 111 7.84 18.17 20.15
C GLU A 111 9.03 18.95 20.74
N GLY A 112 9.31 20.12 20.18
CA GLY A 112 10.41 20.96 20.65
C GLY A 112 10.87 22.03 19.67
N ILE A 113 10.68 21.88 18.36
CA ILE A 113 11.10 22.90 17.39
C ILE A 113 9.93 23.87 17.19
N LYS A 114 9.89 24.92 18.03
CA LYS A 114 8.93 26.02 17.89
C LYS A 114 9.56 27.24 17.23
N HIS A 115 10.88 27.35 17.30
CA HIS A 115 11.67 28.44 16.76
C HIS A 115 12.89 27.91 15.98
N ILE A 116 13.41 28.70 15.06
CA ILE A 116 14.59 28.34 14.25
C ILE A 116 15.84 28.10 15.13
N GLU A 117 15.82 28.67 16.33
CA GLU A 117 16.85 28.57 17.38
C GLU A 117 16.95 27.16 17.98
N ASP A 118 15.86 26.38 17.93
CA ASP A 118 15.82 24.98 18.40
C ASP A 118 16.48 24.02 17.40
N VAL A 119 16.81 24.51 16.20
CA VAL A 119 17.50 23.77 15.15
C VAL A 119 18.99 24.06 15.25
N ASP A 120 19.77 23.06 15.65
CA ASP A 120 21.24 23.13 15.62
C ASP A 120 21.75 23.15 14.17
N LEU A 121 21.87 24.36 13.60
CA LEU A 121 22.40 24.62 12.25
C LEU A 121 23.93 24.51 12.18
N SER A 122 24.62 24.27 13.31
CA SER A 122 26.07 24.05 13.31
C SER A 122 26.46 22.62 12.90
N ARG A 123 25.49 21.69 12.93
CA ARG A 123 25.67 20.33 12.45
C ARG A 123 25.45 20.28 10.95
N ASP A 124 26.38 19.63 10.24
CA ASP A 124 26.27 19.38 8.80
C ASP A 124 25.04 18.48 8.52
N ASN A 125 23.93 19.14 8.21
CA ASN A 125 22.63 18.56 7.94
C ASN A 125 22.63 17.99 6.52
N SER A 126 23.34 16.87 6.33
CA SER A 126 23.43 16.10 5.08
C SER A 126 22.08 15.74 4.42
N PHE A 127 20.96 15.93 5.12
CA PHE A 127 19.61 15.69 4.63
C PHE A 127 19.04 16.85 3.79
N THR A 128 19.43 18.11 4.02
CA THR A 128 18.94 19.28 3.25
C THR A 128 19.60 19.36 1.87
N ASN A 129 20.85 18.94 1.75
CA ASN A 129 21.61 18.96 0.49
C ASN A 129 21.11 17.94 -0.57
N LYS A 130 20.18 17.03 -0.22
CA LYS A 130 19.62 16.08 -1.19
C LYS A 130 18.43 16.62 -1.99
N TRP A 131 17.83 17.73 -1.56
CA TRP A 131 16.69 18.36 -2.25
C TRP A 131 17.11 19.55 -3.13
N SER A 132 18.39 19.93 -3.08
CA SER A 132 18.98 21.04 -3.82
C SER A 132 19.58 20.63 -5.18
N THR A 133 19.28 19.43 -5.67
CA THR A 133 19.81 18.91 -6.95
C THR A 133 18.70 18.65 -7.94
#